data_AF-A0A7Z0TMK5-F1
#
_entry.id   AF-A0A7Z0TMK5-F1
#
_cell.length_a   1.000
_cell.length_b   1.000
_cell.length_c   1.000
_cell.angle_alpha   90.00
_cell.angle_beta   90.00
_cell.angle_gamma   90.00
#
_symmetry.space_group_name_H-M   'P 1'
#
loop_
_entity.id
_entity.type
_entity.pdbx_description
1 polymer ?
#
loop_
_entity_poly.entity_id
_entity_poly.type
_entity_poly.pdbx_seq_one_letter_code
_entity_poly.pdbx_strand_id
1 'polypeptide(L)'
;MTQPSTAPDTAQDSPVRLQAVSAEGQPEVTPALEDLYRGFEQQLLVPLWTEIGDLMPAHPRSRAVPHLWRWTRLRELAAQAGDLVPVGRGGERRAIALANPSLGGRPFATPTLWAAIQYLMPGEDAPEHRHTQHAFRFVVEGEGVWTVVGRDPV
;
A
#
# COMPACT_ATOMS: atom_id res chain seq x y z
N MET A 1 5.54 48.13 26.97
CA MET A 1 4.39 47.48 26.30
C MET A 1 4.95 46.45 25.34
N THR A 2 5.02 45.20 25.77
CA THR A 2 5.54 44.08 24.98
C THR A 2 4.32 43.34 24.44
N GLN A 3 4.11 43.40 23.12
CA GLN A 3 3.06 42.64 22.44
C GLN A 3 3.37 41.13 22.58
N PRO A 4 2.40 40.27 22.93
CA PRO A 4 2.60 38.84 22.83
C PRO A 4 2.63 38.45 21.34
N SER A 5 3.72 37.82 20.92
CA SER A 5 3.81 37.17 19.61
C SER A 5 2.88 35.97 19.63
N THR A 6 1.78 36.06 18.89
CA THR A 6 0.92 34.92 18.54
C THR A 6 1.70 34.02 17.59
N ALA A 7 2.17 32.88 18.09
CA ALA A 7 2.62 31.79 17.23
C ALA A 7 1.46 31.39 16.29
N PRO A 8 1.73 31.07 15.01
CA PRO A 8 0.69 30.61 14.10
C PRO A 8 0.03 29.35 14.66
N ASP A 9 -1.31 29.28 14.58
CA ASP A 9 -2.11 28.14 15.03
C ASP A 9 -1.88 26.93 14.11
N THR A 10 -0.82 26.17 14.41
CA THR A 10 -0.42 24.97 13.67
C THR A 10 -1.42 23.81 13.78
N ALA A 11 -2.46 23.94 14.63
CA ALA A 11 -3.47 22.91 14.79
C ALA A 11 -4.37 22.74 13.55
N GLN A 12 -4.52 23.77 12.70
CA GLN A 12 -5.39 23.67 11.52
C GLN A 12 -4.91 22.69 10.45
N ASP A 13 -3.61 22.38 10.39
CA ASP A 13 -3.03 21.49 9.36
C ASP A 13 -2.51 20.15 9.90
N SER A 14 -2.76 19.83 11.19
CA SER A 14 -2.31 18.55 11.75
C SER A 14 -3.03 17.35 11.09
N PRO A 15 -2.29 16.30 10.68
CA PRO A 15 -2.89 15.05 10.25
C PRO A 15 -3.44 14.22 11.42
N VAL A 16 -3.07 14.56 12.66
CA VAL A 16 -3.63 13.96 13.87
C VAL A 16 -4.85 14.77 14.29
N ARG A 17 -6.00 14.11 14.42
CA ARG A 17 -7.24 14.70 14.89
C ARG A 17 -7.78 13.88 16.05
N LEU A 18 -7.88 14.49 17.22
CA LEU A 18 -8.35 13.84 18.44
C LEU A 18 -9.66 14.48 18.89
N GLN A 19 -10.65 13.65 19.16
CA GLN A 19 -11.91 14.10 19.73
C GLN A 19 -12.04 13.54 21.15
N ALA A 20 -12.30 14.42 22.12
CA ALA A 20 -12.71 13.99 23.44
C ALA A 20 -14.14 13.43 23.34
N VAL A 21 -14.31 12.17 23.72
CA VAL A 21 -15.60 11.47 23.64
C VAL A 21 -15.98 10.98 25.03
N SER A 22 -17.19 11.29 25.47
CA SER A 22 -17.76 10.73 26.69
C SER A 22 -18.24 9.31 26.40
N ALA A 23 -17.49 8.32 26.91
CA ALA A 23 -17.77 6.89 26.75
C ALA A 23 -17.28 6.10 27.97
N GLU A 24 -17.76 4.87 28.13
CA GLU A 24 -17.30 3.97 29.18
C GLU A 24 -15.80 3.70 29.04
N GLY A 25 -15.06 3.82 30.15
CA GLY A 25 -13.60 3.65 30.18
C GLY A 25 -12.78 4.82 29.63
N GLN A 26 -13.41 5.94 29.25
CA GLN A 26 -12.76 7.18 28.83
C GLN A 26 -12.81 8.26 29.92
N PRO A 27 -11.86 9.21 29.93
CA PRO A 27 -11.90 10.35 30.86
C PRO A 27 -13.13 11.23 30.62
N GLU A 28 -13.53 11.96 31.67
CA GLU A 28 -14.58 12.99 31.55
C GLU A 28 -14.15 14.10 30.58
N VAL A 29 -15.06 14.50 29.70
CA VAL A 29 -14.81 15.60 28.76
C VAL A 29 -14.84 16.92 29.51
N THR A 30 -13.66 17.51 29.69
CA THR A 30 -13.45 18.79 30.36
C THR A 30 -12.61 19.71 29.46
N PRO A 31 -12.67 21.05 29.63
CA PRO A 31 -11.83 21.97 28.86
C PRO A 31 -10.33 21.64 28.96
N ALA A 32 -9.88 21.19 30.14
CA ALA A 32 -8.49 20.79 30.35
C ALA A 32 -8.10 19.54 29.52
N LEU A 33 -9.01 18.60 29.31
CA LEU A 33 -8.79 17.43 28.46
C LEU A 33 -8.72 17.84 26.98
N GLU A 34 -9.59 18.74 26.54
CA GLU A 34 -9.59 19.25 25.16
C GLU A 34 -8.31 20.03 24.85
N ASP A 35 -7.84 20.86 25.79
CA ASP A 35 -6.56 21.58 25.65
C ASP A 35 -5.37 20.62 25.62
N LEU A 36 -5.39 19.56 26.43
CA LEU A 36 -4.38 18.49 26.36
C LEU A 36 -4.38 17.82 24.97
N TYR A 37 -5.56 17.48 24.44
CA TYR A 37 -5.68 16.83 23.13
C TYR A 37 -5.24 17.76 21.99
N ARG A 38 -5.55 19.06 22.07
CA ARG A 38 -5.00 20.07 21.14
C ARG A 38 -3.47 20.11 21.21
N GLY A 39 -2.89 20.01 22.41
CA GLY A 39 -1.45 19.88 22.60
C GLY A 39 -0.88 18.63 21.92
N PHE A 40 -1.58 17.50 21.99
CA PHE A 40 -1.19 16.29 21.27
C PHE A 40 -1.28 16.46 19.75
N GLU A 41 -2.34 17.05 19.22
CA GLU A 41 -2.48 17.32 17.78
C GLU A 41 -1.32 18.19 17.26
N GLN A 42 -0.94 19.24 18.00
CA GLN A 42 0.16 20.14 17.65
C GLN A 42 1.53 19.45 17.66
N GLN A 43 1.69 18.40 18.47
CA GLN A 43 2.94 17.64 18.60
C GLN A 43 2.93 16.31 17.84
N LEU A 44 1.91 16.05 17.02
CA LEU A 44 1.73 14.78 16.28
C LEU A 44 1.71 13.55 17.20
N LEU A 45 1.10 13.68 18.38
CA LEU A 45 0.98 12.61 19.37
C LEU A 45 -0.41 11.98 19.28
N VAL A 46 -0.46 10.65 19.28
CA VAL A 46 -1.71 9.88 19.33
C VAL A 46 -1.72 9.09 20.64
N PRO A 47 -2.58 9.45 21.61
CA PRO A 47 -2.63 8.75 22.89
C PRO A 47 -3.24 7.36 22.74
N LEU A 48 -2.62 6.35 23.36
CA LEU A 48 -3.02 4.94 23.19
C LEU A 48 -4.49 4.67 23.58
N TRP A 49 -5.03 5.36 24.57
CA TRP A 49 -6.41 5.13 25.04
C TRP A 49 -7.48 5.55 24.03
N THR A 50 -7.13 6.26 22.96
CA THR A 50 -8.07 6.54 21.85
C THR A 50 -8.02 5.48 20.75
N GLU A 51 -7.00 4.62 20.71
CA GLU A 51 -6.72 3.73 19.57
C GLU A 51 -6.54 2.23 19.92
N ILE A 52 -6.55 1.87 21.20
CA ILE A 52 -6.06 0.55 21.66
C ILE A 52 -6.73 -0.65 20.98
N GLY A 53 -8.03 -0.57 20.70
CA GLY A 53 -8.79 -1.67 20.11
C GLY A 53 -8.40 -1.99 18.67
N ASP A 54 -8.09 -0.96 17.88
CA ASP A 54 -7.69 -1.13 16.47
C ASP A 54 -6.19 -1.41 16.33
N LEU A 55 -5.36 -0.89 17.24
CA LEU A 55 -3.92 -1.14 17.26
C LEU A 55 -3.58 -2.56 17.74
N MET A 56 -4.33 -3.08 18.72
CA MET A 56 -4.08 -4.37 19.37
C MET A 56 -5.30 -5.29 19.31
N PRO A 57 -5.72 -5.74 18.12
CA PRO A 57 -6.86 -6.63 18.00
C PRO A 57 -6.55 -8.01 18.61
N ALA A 58 -7.53 -8.65 19.23
CA ALA A 58 -7.38 -9.97 19.87
C ALA A 58 -6.94 -11.09 18.90
N HIS A 59 -7.17 -10.90 17.61
CA HIS A 59 -6.70 -11.77 16.52
C HIS A 59 -6.35 -10.90 15.30
N PRO A 60 -5.52 -11.39 14.37
CA PRO A 60 -5.17 -10.61 13.17
C PRO A 60 -6.40 -10.22 12.35
N ARG A 61 -6.57 -8.91 12.11
CA ARG A 61 -7.63 -8.34 11.28
C ARG A 61 -7.02 -7.65 10.06
N SER A 62 -6.69 -8.44 9.04
CA SER A 62 -6.15 -7.89 7.79
C SER A 62 -7.19 -7.03 7.07
N ARG A 63 -6.75 -5.92 6.47
CA ARG A 63 -7.58 -5.15 5.53
C ARG A 63 -7.76 -5.87 4.20
N ALA A 64 -6.86 -6.79 3.83
CA ALA A 64 -6.99 -7.57 2.62
C ALA A 64 -8.12 -8.60 2.76
N VAL A 65 -8.96 -8.73 1.73
CA VAL A 65 -10.05 -9.71 1.70
C VAL A 65 -9.72 -10.88 0.77
N PRO A 66 -10.26 -12.09 1.02
CA PRO A 66 -10.18 -13.18 0.05
C PRO A 66 -10.76 -12.73 -1.30
N HIS A 67 -10.02 -12.98 -2.37
CA HIS A 67 -10.43 -12.60 -3.72
C HIS A 67 -9.94 -13.63 -4.75
N LEU A 68 -10.73 -13.85 -5.79
CA LEU A 68 -10.42 -14.79 -6.87
C LEU A 68 -10.19 -14.04 -8.17
N TRP A 69 -8.98 -14.18 -8.72
CA TRP A 69 -8.68 -13.80 -10.10
C TRP A 69 -8.74 -15.04 -10.99
N ARG A 70 -9.65 -15.03 -11.98
CA ARG A 70 -9.84 -16.16 -12.89
C ARG A 70 -8.83 -16.14 -14.03
N TRP A 71 -8.07 -17.23 -14.20
CA TRP A 71 -7.03 -17.35 -15.22
C TRP A 71 -7.49 -16.94 -16.63
N THR A 72 -8.65 -17.45 -17.08
CA THR A 72 -9.21 -17.14 -18.41
C THR A 72 -9.30 -15.63 -18.65
N ARG A 73 -9.77 -14.87 -17.65
CA ARG A 73 -9.92 -13.43 -17.76
C ARG A 73 -8.59 -12.70 -17.71
N LEU A 74 -7.68 -13.15 -16.83
CA LEU A 74 -6.33 -12.57 -16.75
C LEU A 74 -5.58 -12.74 -18.06
N ARG A 75 -5.66 -13.92 -18.67
CA ARG A 75 -5.00 -14.25 -19.93
C ARG A 75 -5.49 -13.38 -21.09
N GLU A 76 -6.79 -13.18 -21.21
CA GLU A 76 -7.37 -12.28 -22.23
C GLU A 76 -6.85 -10.84 -22.09
N LEU A 77 -6.83 -10.31 -20.87
CA LEU A 77 -6.34 -8.96 -20.60
C LEU A 77 -4.84 -8.83 -20.85
N ALA A 78 -4.07 -9.84 -20.45
CA ALA A 78 -2.62 -9.87 -20.68
C ALA A 78 -2.28 -9.91 -22.18
N ALA A 79 -3.01 -10.71 -22.97
CA ALA A 79 -2.86 -10.75 -24.42
C ALA A 79 -3.19 -9.40 -25.07
N GLN A 80 -4.30 -8.76 -24.68
CA GLN A 80 -4.64 -7.42 -25.16
C GLN A 80 -3.57 -6.38 -24.79
N ALA A 81 -2.99 -6.46 -23.60
CA ALA A 81 -1.86 -5.60 -23.23
C ALA A 81 -0.64 -5.85 -24.12
N GLY A 82 -0.46 -7.10 -24.57
CA GLY A 82 0.57 -7.49 -25.54
C GLY A 82 0.49 -6.74 -26.87
N ASP A 83 -0.73 -6.53 -27.36
CA ASP A 83 -0.98 -5.84 -28.64
C ASP A 83 -0.91 -4.31 -28.51
N LEU A 84 -1.23 -3.77 -27.33
CA LEU A 84 -1.49 -2.33 -27.14
C LEU A 84 -0.36 -1.57 -26.44
N VAL A 85 0.45 -2.25 -25.62
CA VAL A 85 1.41 -1.58 -24.73
C VAL A 85 2.81 -2.14 -24.98
N PRO A 86 3.76 -1.41 -25.58
CA PRO A 86 5.11 -1.92 -25.84
C PRO A 86 5.88 -2.21 -24.53
N VAL A 87 6.79 -3.19 -24.56
CA VAL A 87 7.78 -3.42 -23.48
C VAL A 87 9.00 -2.51 -23.72
N GLY A 88 9.49 -1.82 -22.68
CA GLY A 88 10.67 -0.97 -22.80
C GLY A 88 10.92 -0.06 -21.59
N ARG A 89 11.92 0.83 -21.73
CA ARG A 89 12.30 1.80 -20.68
C ARG A 89 11.17 2.80 -20.43
N GLY A 90 10.82 2.97 -19.16
CA GLY A 90 9.67 3.74 -18.68
C GLY A 90 8.68 2.88 -17.90
N GLY A 91 8.49 1.61 -18.32
CA GLY A 91 7.66 0.62 -17.63
C GLY A 91 8.40 -0.64 -17.17
N GLU A 92 9.63 -0.88 -17.65
CA GLU A 92 10.54 -2.03 -17.37
C GLU A 92 9.97 -3.43 -17.72
N ARG A 93 8.72 -3.72 -17.38
CA ARG A 93 8.03 -4.99 -17.56
C ARG A 93 6.58 -4.73 -17.97
N ARG A 94 6.01 -5.58 -18.83
CA ARG A 94 4.55 -5.66 -19.02
C ARG A 94 3.97 -6.63 -18.00
N ALA A 95 3.89 -6.16 -16.75
CA ALA A 95 3.38 -6.92 -15.62
C ALA A 95 2.13 -6.25 -15.02
N ILE A 96 1.02 -6.99 -14.97
CA ILE A 96 -0.27 -6.51 -14.49
C ILE A 96 -0.47 -7.01 -13.06
N ALA A 97 -0.38 -6.11 -12.09
CA ALA A 97 -0.50 -6.41 -10.68
C ALA A 97 -1.92 -6.83 -10.28
N LEU A 98 -2.02 -7.82 -9.40
CA LEU A 98 -3.26 -8.22 -8.75
C LEU A 98 -3.53 -7.29 -7.58
N ALA A 99 -4.52 -6.41 -7.71
CA ALA A 99 -4.92 -5.49 -6.66
C ALA A 99 -6.04 -6.08 -5.81
N ASN A 100 -5.78 -6.29 -4.51
CA ASN A 100 -6.80 -6.70 -3.57
C ASN A 100 -7.85 -5.59 -3.41
N PRO A 101 -9.17 -5.89 -3.51
CA PRO A 101 -10.22 -4.88 -3.52
C PRO A 101 -10.23 -3.96 -2.28
N SER A 102 -9.76 -4.47 -1.14
CA SER A 102 -9.82 -3.77 0.14
C SER A 102 -8.49 -3.12 0.56
N LEU A 103 -7.49 -3.11 -0.32
CA LEU A 103 -6.19 -2.44 -0.07
C LEU A 103 -6.09 -1.03 -0.69
N GLY A 104 -7.23 -0.43 -1.06
CA GLY A 104 -7.32 0.97 -1.47
C GLY A 104 -6.77 1.25 -2.87
N GLY A 105 -6.96 0.31 -3.81
CA GLY A 105 -6.51 0.47 -5.20
C GLY A 105 -4.99 0.33 -5.39
N ARG A 106 -4.24 0.04 -4.33
CA ARG A 106 -2.79 -0.22 -4.41
C ARG A 106 -2.52 -1.56 -5.11
N PRO A 107 -1.39 -1.71 -5.80
CA PRO A 107 -1.07 -2.90 -6.60
C PRO A 107 -0.60 -4.08 -5.74
N PHE A 108 -1.32 -4.39 -4.66
CA PHE A 108 -0.92 -5.43 -3.71
C PHE A 108 -1.96 -6.54 -3.66
N ALA A 109 -1.53 -7.80 -3.78
CA ALA A 109 -2.40 -8.95 -3.64
C ALA A 109 -2.70 -9.22 -2.15
N THR A 110 -1.72 -8.97 -1.29
CA THR A 110 -1.79 -9.06 0.18
C THR A 110 -1.01 -7.89 0.79
N PRO A 111 -1.06 -7.66 2.13
CA PRO A 111 -0.29 -6.58 2.74
C PRO A 111 1.23 -6.65 2.55
N THR A 112 1.77 -7.82 2.17
CA THR A 112 3.22 -8.07 2.05
C THR A 112 3.66 -8.57 0.68
N LEU A 113 2.73 -9.04 -0.17
CA LEU A 113 3.05 -9.61 -1.47
C LEU A 113 2.47 -8.80 -2.63
N TRP A 114 3.35 -8.50 -3.58
CA TRP A 114 3.00 -8.15 -4.94
C TRP A 114 2.92 -9.44 -5.77
N ALA A 115 1.87 -9.59 -6.56
CA ALA A 115 1.72 -10.67 -7.53
C ALA A 115 1.20 -10.08 -8.82
N ALA A 116 1.68 -10.58 -9.96
CA ALA A 116 1.29 -10.06 -11.26
C ALA A 116 1.31 -11.15 -12.32
N ILE A 117 0.52 -10.95 -13.37
CA ILE A 117 0.67 -11.67 -14.63
C ILE A 117 1.60 -10.84 -15.52
N GLN A 118 2.71 -11.44 -15.93
CA GLN A 118 3.61 -10.84 -16.90
C GLN A 118 3.41 -11.52 -18.25
N TYR A 119 3.42 -10.71 -19.32
CA TYR A 119 3.21 -11.18 -20.69
C TYR A 119 4.31 -10.63 -21.60
N LEU A 120 4.89 -11.49 -22.43
CA LEU A 120 5.99 -11.15 -23.34
C LEU A 120 5.65 -11.72 -24.72
N MET A 121 5.68 -10.86 -25.74
CA MET A 121 5.40 -11.25 -27.13
C MET A 121 6.66 -11.85 -27.79
N PRO A 122 6.51 -12.59 -28.90
CA PRO A 122 7.65 -13.13 -29.63
C PRO A 122 8.70 -12.06 -29.99
N GLY A 123 9.96 -12.32 -29.61
CA GLY A 123 11.08 -11.43 -29.89
C GLY A 123 11.21 -10.22 -28.97
N GLU A 124 10.30 -10.04 -27.98
CA GLU A 124 10.45 -8.98 -26.99
C GLU A 124 11.52 -9.33 -25.95
N ASP A 125 12.28 -8.31 -25.55
CA ASP A 125 13.23 -8.36 -24.46
C ASP A 125 12.82 -7.38 -23.36
N ALA A 126 12.90 -7.83 -22.10
CA ALA A 126 12.66 -6.99 -20.95
C ALA A 126 14.01 -6.64 -20.28
N PRO A 127 14.37 -5.35 -20.18
CA PRO A 127 15.73 -4.93 -19.84
C PRO A 127 16.19 -5.39 -18.45
N GLU A 128 17.48 -5.65 -18.31
CA GLU A 128 18.08 -6.04 -17.03
C GLU A 128 17.97 -4.93 -15.97
N HIS A 129 17.67 -5.32 -14.73
CA HIS A 129 17.77 -4.46 -13.55
C HIS A 129 17.98 -5.29 -12.28
N ARG A 130 18.25 -4.61 -11.16
CA ARG A 130 18.35 -5.22 -9.84
C ARG A 130 17.64 -4.39 -8.79
N HIS A 131 17.17 -5.06 -7.75
CA HIS A 131 16.46 -4.43 -6.65
C HIS A 131 16.65 -5.23 -5.36
N THR A 132 16.39 -4.63 -4.20
CA THR A 132 16.53 -5.29 -2.89
C THR A 132 15.38 -6.26 -2.60
N GLN A 133 14.23 -6.07 -3.26
CA GLN A 133 13.06 -6.93 -3.15
C GLN A 133 13.39 -8.33 -3.68
N HIS A 134 12.86 -9.36 -3.05
CA HIS A 134 12.92 -10.72 -3.58
C HIS A 134 11.82 -10.95 -4.62
N ALA A 135 12.09 -11.79 -5.62
CA ALA A 135 11.14 -12.15 -6.66
C ALA A 135 11.33 -13.61 -7.09
N PHE A 136 10.24 -14.24 -7.53
CA PHE A 136 10.26 -15.52 -8.22
C PHE A 136 9.31 -15.47 -9.43
N ARG A 137 9.47 -16.40 -10.36
CA ARG A 137 8.56 -16.59 -11.49
C ARG A 137 7.97 -18.00 -11.44
N PHE A 138 6.68 -18.10 -11.74
CA PHE A 138 5.97 -19.36 -11.83
C PHE A 138 5.23 -19.40 -13.16
N VAL A 139 5.45 -20.47 -13.94
CA VAL A 139 4.90 -20.61 -15.30
C VAL A 139 3.80 -21.67 -15.26
N VAL A 140 2.57 -21.26 -15.52
CA VAL A 140 1.40 -22.16 -15.60
C VAL A 140 1.25 -22.72 -17.02
N GLU A 141 1.48 -21.89 -18.03
CA GLU A 141 1.43 -22.24 -19.45
C GLU A 141 2.41 -21.36 -20.25
N GLY A 142 2.90 -21.89 -21.38
CA GLY A 142 3.84 -21.21 -22.27
C GLY A 142 5.30 -21.70 -22.13
N GLU A 143 6.11 -21.39 -23.15
CA GLU A 143 7.53 -21.74 -23.25
C GLU A 143 8.29 -20.69 -24.08
N GLY A 144 9.62 -20.80 -24.14
CA GLY A 144 10.48 -19.98 -25.01
C GLY A 144 11.08 -18.73 -24.36
N VAL A 145 10.64 -18.35 -23.15
CA VAL A 145 11.27 -17.28 -22.35
C VAL A 145 12.49 -17.85 -21.61
N TRP A 146 13.57 -17.07 -21.61
CA TRP A 146 14.73 -17.28 -20.74
C TRP A 146 14.90 -16.06 -19.83
N THR A 147 15.34 -16.26 -18.60
CA THR A 147 15.66 -15.17 -17.67
C THR A 147 17.15 -15.19 -17.35
N VAL A 148 17.84 -14.07 -17.50
CA VAL A 148 19.23 -13.95 -17.05
C VAL A 148 19.28 -13.46 -15.59
N VAL A 149 19.88 -14.25 -14.70
CA VAL A 149 20.08 -13.91 -13.28
C VAL A 149 21.57 -13.98 -12.95
N GLY A 150 22.18 -12.87 -12.55
CA GLY A 150 23.62 -12.87 -12.22
C GLY A 150 24.52 -13.29 -13.38
N ARG A 151 24.08 -13.04 -14.63
CA ARG A 151 24.69 -13.49 -15.90
C ARG A 151 24.50 -14.96 -16.25
N ASP A 152 23.65 -15.68 -15.52
CA ASP A 152 23.29 -17.07 -15.82
C ASP A 152 21.88 -17.13 -16.44
N PRO A 153 21.70 -17.64 -17.68
CA PRO A 153 20.39 -17.82 -18.29
C PRO A 153 19.69 -19.07 -17.72
N VAL A 154 18.52 -18.86 -17.11
CA VAL A 154 17.66 -19.89 -16.51
C VAL A 154 16.24 -19.87 -17.04
#